data_AF-A0A559VF60-F1
#
_entry.id   AF-A0A559VF60-F1
#
_cell.length_a   1.000
_cell.length_b   1.000
_cell.length_c   1.000
_cell.angle_alpha   90.00
_cell.angle_beta   90.00
_cell.angle_gamma   90.00
#
_symmetry.space_group_name_H-M   'P 1'
#
loop_
_entity.id
_entity.type
_entity.pdbx_description
1 polymer ?
#
loop_
_entity_poly.entity_id
_entity_poly.type
_entity_poly.pdbx_seq_one_letter_code
_entity_poly.pdbx_strand_id
1 'polypeptide(L)'
;MGWETTRATRPSAGLTWAPDDLSAAAAFGGAQLPAAGLLWWIYETTTQDSYGAGLGGALGALCFLLFAPLLLPILGVLSAFALTLPSVVLARLAGRYFPGPAWVWHVVAPVAPALFWGVPAGVLFGWPLGTTVAALAALGLLPTLWVGLARRRAWRPAGVWWRAAIGSVVLFVLAFGGAVLATETGLIQEYEPPKLTPAQLAGVWRGDSGAELRLRPDGSAEAVKLPTQPPFDDDHFRDYVRCRGSGTWEPDDDSDNTDRDGVLLKLDGDCGEDTHWSISGSEDAPELFVLFGDPDGGELRILKPAGD
;
A
#
# COMPACT_ATOMS: atom_id res chain seq x y z
N MET A 1 -56.71 14.41 -34.05
CA MET A 1 -55.88 15.17 -33.09
C MET A 1 -56.16 14.61 -31.72
N GLY A 2 -55.12 14.28 -30.94
CA GLY A 2 -55.29 13.73 -29.60
C GLY A 2 -54.11 12.85 -29.18
N TRP A 3 -52.91 13.40 -29.21
CA TRP A 3 -51.74 12.76 -28.60
C TRP A 3 -51.78 13.14 -27.13
N GLU A 4 -52.45 12.33 -26.33
CA GLU A 4 -52.37 12.45 -24.87
C GLU A 4 -50.94 12.12 -24.45
N THR A 5 -50.20 13.18 -24.17
CA THR A 5 -48.89 13.14 -23.53
C THR A 5 -49.02 12.50 -22.16
N THR A 6 -48.83 11.20 -22.09
CA THR A 6 -48.46 10.49 -20.86
C THR A 6 -47.04 10.90 -20.47
N ARG A 7 -46.90 12.09 -19.89
CA ARG A 7 -45.73 12.38 -19.05
C ARG A 7 -45.87 11.50 -17.83
N ALA A 8 -45.17 10.37 -17.84
CA ALA A 8 -44.90 9.60 -16.64
C ALA A 8 -44.22 10.53 -15.62
N THR A 9 -44.99 11.05 -14.68
CA THR A 9 -44.49 11.68 -13.47
C THR A 9 -43.66 10.65 -12.73
N ARG A 10 -42.34 10.75 -12.85
CA ARG A 10 -41.39 10.01 -12.00
C ARG A 10 -41.80 10.27 -10.54
N PRO A 11 -41.92 9.22 -9.70
CA PRO A 11 -42.16 9.42 -8.28
C PRO A 11 -41.08 10.33 -7.73
N SER A 12 -41.46 11.29 -6.89
CA SER A 12 -40.55 12.14 -6.13
C SER A 12 -39.43 11.29 -5.54
N ALA A 13 -38.19 11.56 -5.94
CA ALA A 13 -37.02 10.84 -5.45
C ALA A 13 -36.95 10.97 -3.92
N GLY A 14 -37.33 9.90 -3.22
CA GLY A 14 -37.14 9.80 -1.78
C GLY A 14 -35.65 9.92 -1.43
N LEU A 15 -35.37 10.20 -0.15
CA LEU A 15 -34.01 10.21 0.40
C LEU A 15 -33.34 8.81 0.39
N THR A 16 -34.08 7.80 -0.08
CA THR A 16 -33.67 6.40 -0.18
C THR A 16 -33.09 6.07 -1.55
N TRP A 17 -32.42 4.93 -1.60
CA TRP A 17 -31.67 4.41 -2.73
C TRP A 17 -32.59 3.46 -3.49
N ALA A 18 -32.60 3.53 -4.81
CA ALA A 18 -33.25 2.48 -5.60
C ALA A 18 -32.37 1.21 -5.56
N PRO A 19 -32.95 0.00 -5.67
CA PRO A 19 -32.16 -1.23 -5.88
C PRO A 19 -31.18 -1.11 -7.06
N ASP A 20 -31.56 -0.36 -8.10
CA ASP A 20 -30.71 -0.06 -9.25
C ASP A 20 -29.48 0.81 -8.89
N ASP A 21 -29.59 1.68 -7.87
CA ASP A 21 -28.45 2.47 -7.39
C ASP A 21 -27.41 1.58 -6.71
N LEU A 22 -27.85 0.57 -5.94
CA LEU A 22 -26.96 -0.39 -5.29
C LEU A 22 -26.23 -1.24 -6.33
N SER A 23 -26.95 -1.77 -7.32
CA SER A 23 -26.34 -2.57 -8.39
C SER A 23 -25.31 -1.76 -9.18
N ALA A 24 -25.63 -0.50 -9.49
CA ALA A 24 -24.69 0.39 -10.17
C ALA A 24 -23.49 0.77 -9.30
N ALA A 25 -23.72 1.11 -8.03
CA ALA A 25 -22.64 1.44 -7.09
C ALA A 25 -21.69 0.25 -6.89
N ALA A 26 -22.23 -0.96 -6.75
CA ALA A 26 -21.42 -2.17 -6.60
C ALA A 26 -20.61 -2.48 -7.86
N ALA A 27 -21.25 -2.38 -9.04
CA ALA A 27 -20.57 -2.62 -10.31
C ALA A 27 -19.42 -1.63 -10.56
N PHE A 28 -19.66 -0.32 -10.41
CA PHE A 28 -18.62 0.70 -10.62
C PHE A 28 -17.59 0.74 -9.48
N GLY A 29 -18.02 0.47 -8.25
CA GLY A 29 -17.14 0.34 -7.09
C GLY A 29 -16.17 -0.83 -7.26
N GLY A 30 -16.63 -1.99 -7.74
CA GLY A 30 -15.78 -3.13 -8.05
C GLY A 30 -14.88 -2.90 -9.27
N ALA A 31 -15.39 -2.23 -10.31
CA ALA A 31 -14.67 -2.02 -11.57
C ALA A 31 -13.36 -1.22 -11.43
N GLN A 32 -13.26 -0.29 -10.48
CA GLN A 32 -12.05 0.51 -10.29
C GLN A 32 -10.98 -0.18 -9.43
N LEU A 33 -11.34 -1.23 -8.68
CA LEU A 33 -10.43 -1.87 -7.72
C LEU A 33 -9.19 -2.50 -8.37
N PRO A 34 -9.25 -3.12 -9.57
CA PRO A 34 -8.05 -3.60 -10.23
C PRO A 34 -7.05 -2.48 -10.52
N ALA A 35 -7.52 -1.31 -10.96
CA ALA A 35 -6.66 -0.16 -11.22
C ALA A 35 -6.10 0.43 -9.92
N ALA A 36 -6.92 0.55 -8.87
CA ALA A 36 -6.46 1.02 -7.56
C ALA A 36 -5.44 0.04 -6.94
N GLY A 37 -5.69 -1.26 -7.03
CA GLY A 37 -4.78 -2.30 -6.57
C GLY A 37 -3.48 -2.32 -7.34
N LEU A 38 -3.51 -2.10 -8.66
CA LEU A 38 -2.31 -1.94 -9.47
C LEU A 38 -1.48 -0.73 -9.02
N LEU A 39 -2.10 0.44 -8.86
CA LEU A 39 -1.39 1.65 -8.42
C LEU A 39 -0.81 1.49 -7.02
N TRP A 40 -1.55 0.83 -6.12
CA TRP A 40 -1.05 0.46 -4.79
C TRP A 40 0.15 -0.47 -4.88
N TRP A 41 0.06 -1.53 -5.69
CA TRP A 41 1.14 -2.49 -5.89
C TRP A 41 2.40 -1.81 -6.44
N ILE A 42 2.25 -0.95 -7.46
CA ILE A 42 3.37 -0.17 -8.01
C ILE A 42 3.97 0.75 -6.94
N TYR A 43 3.14 1.47 -6.18
CA TYR A 43 3.62 2.31 -5.09
C TYR A 43 4.45 1.52 -4.08
N GLU A 44 3.94 0.38 -3.61
CA GLU A 44 4.66 -0.50 -2.69
C GLU A 44 5.97 -1.02 -3.31
N THR A 45 5.95 -1.55 -4.53
CA THR A 45 7.16 -2.14 -5.15
C THR A 45 8.20 -1.12 -5.56
N THR A 46 7.81 0.11 -5.86
CA THR A 46 8.71 1.13 -6.40
C THR A 46 9.20 2.08 -5.32
N THR A 47 8.39 2.40 -4.30
CA THR A 47 8.73 3.42 -3.30
C THR A 47 9.04 2.86 -1.92
N GLN A 48 8.68 1.61 -1.63
CA GLN A 48 9.00 0.96 -0.36
C GLN A 48 10.12 -0.05 -0.56
N ASP A 49 10.97 -0.17 0.45
CA ASP A 49 12.01 -1.20 0.44
C ASP A 49 11.39 -2.57 0.73
N SER A 50 11.62 -3.53 -0.16
CA SER A 50 11.21 -4.93 0.03
C SER A 50 12.17 -5.71 0.94
N TYR A 51 13.26 -5.09 1.40
CA TYR A 51 14.31 -5.74 2.20
C TYR A 51 14.85 -7.01 1.52
N GLY A 52 14.90 -7.01 0.18
CA GLY A 52 15.38 -8.15 -0.60
C GLY A 52 14.39 -9.32 -0.72
N ALA A 53 13.18 -9.25 -0.16
CA ALA A 53 12.16 -10.31 -0.29
C ALA A 53 11.55 -10.32 -1.72
N GLY A 54 12.25 -10.97 -2.64
CA GLY A 54 12.00 -10.84 -4.09
C GLY A 54 10.76 -11.56 -4.65
N LEU A 55 10.20 -12.57 -3.95
CA LEU A 55 9.14 -13.43 -4.51
C LEU A 55 7.71 -13.10 -4.05
N GLY A 56 7.54 -12.26 -3.01
CA GLY A 56 6.22 -11.91 -2.48
C GLY A 56 5.30 -11.23 -3.49
N GLY A 57 5.85 -10.41 -4.38
CA GLY A 57 5.08 -9.65 -5.37
C GLY A 57 4.43 -10.51 -6.46
N ALA A 58 5.14 -11.49 -7.01
CA ALA A 58 4.66 -12.34 -8.10
C ALA A 58 3.58 -13.32 -7.65
N LEU A 59 3.76 -13.95 -6.49
CA LEU A 59 2.76 -14.82 -5.87
C LEU A 59 1.50 -14.02 -5.49
N GLY A 60 1.67 -12.82 -4.92
CA GLY A 60 0.58 -11.90 -4.62
C GLY A 60 -0.24 -11.54 -5.86
N ALA A 61 0.43 -11.23 -6.98
CA ALA A 61 -0.23 -10.94 -8.25
C ALA A 61 -1.01 -12.16 -8.81
N LEU A 62 -0.43 -13.36 -8.73
CA LEU A 62 -1.10 -14.59 -9.14
C LEU A 62 -2.36 -14.87 -8.31
N CYS A 63 -2.25 -14.75 -6.97
CA CYS A 63 -3.37 -14.88 -6.05
C CYS A 63 -4.46 -13.84 -6.36
N PHE A 64 -4.07 -12.60 -6.61
CA PHE A 64 -5.02 -11.55 -6.99
C PHE A 64 -5.77 -11.91 -8.28
N LEU A 65 -5.08 -12.37 -9.32
CA LEU A 65 -5.72 -12.79 -10.57
C LEU A 65 -6.69 -13.96 -10.39
N LEU A 66 -6.32 -14.95 -9.58
CA LEU A 66 -7.12 -16.14 -9.32
C LEU A 66 -8.39 -15.82 -8.52
N PHE A 67 -8.28 -14.99 -7.48
CA PHE A 67 -9.38 -14.68 -6.56
C PHE A 67 -10.17 -13.42 -6.92
N ALA A 68 -9.66 -12.56 -7.80
CA ALA A 68 -10.33 -11.33 -8.23
C ALA A 68 -11.78 -11.54 -8.69
N PRO A 69 -12.13 -12.54 -9.52
CA PRO A 69 -13.52 -12.73 -9.95
C PRO A 69 -14.50 -12.95 -8.78
N LEU A 70 -14.02 -13.53 -7.68
CA LEU A 70 -14.80 -13.78 -6.47
C LEU A 70 -14.80 -12.58 -5.52
N LEU A 71 -13.65 -11.92 -5.36
CA LEU A 71 -13.48 -10.81 -4.41
C LEU A 71 -14.07 -9.49 -4.93
N LEU A 72 -13.95 -9.19 -6.22
CA LEU A 72 -14.36 -7.92 -6.80
C LEU A 72 -15.86 -7.61 -6.60
N PRO A 73 -16.81 -8.56 -6.76
CA PRO A 73 -18.21 -8.29 -6.45
C PRO A 73 -18.45 -7.97 -4.97
N ILE A 74 -17.78 -8.69 -4.06
CA ILE A 74 -17.92 -8.49 -2.61
C ILE A 74 -17.36 -7.13 -2.21
N LEU A 75 -16.15 -6.82 -2.65
CA LEU A 75 -15.51 -5.52 -2.42
C LEU A 75 -16.28 -4.37 -3.09
N GLY A 76 -16.89 -4.63 -4.25
CA GLY A 76 -17.81 -3.70 -4.91
C GLY A 76 -19.02 -3.37 -4.03
N VAL A 77 -19.65 -4.37 -3.42
CA VAL A 77 -20.77 -4.15 -2.49
C VAL A 77 -20.30 -3.42 -1.23
N LEU A 78 -19.16 -3.80 -0.65
CA LEU A 78 -18.61 -3.12 0.53
C LEU A 78 -18.29 -1.64 0.23
N SER A 79 -17.62 -1.36 -0.88
CA SER A 79 -17.33 0.01 -1.33
C SER A 79 -18.61 0.80 -1.68
N ALA A 80 -19.64 0.11 -2.16
CA ALA A 80 -20.94 0.72 -2.36
C ALA A 80 -21.52 1.22 -1.04
N PHE A 81 -21.62 0.37 -0.01
CA PHE A 81 -22.17 0.77 1.29
C PHE A 81 -21.29 1.75 2.06
N ALA A 82 -19.97 1.57 2.03
CA ALA A 82 -19.04 2.36 2.81
C ALA A 82 -18.85 3.78 2.23
N LEU A 83 -18.81 3.91 0.90
CA LEU A 83 -18.38 5.15 0.23
C LEU A 83 -19.41 5.64 -0.78
N THR A 84 -19.67 4.85 -1.82
CA THR A 84 -20.38 5.32 -3.03
C THR A 84 -21.80 5.69 -2.75
N LEU A 85 -22.49 4.82 -2.00
CA LEU A 85 -23.83 5.09 -1.60
C LEU A 85 -23.78 6.37 -0.78
N PRO A 86 -23.35 6.44 0.50
CA PRO A 86 -23.48 7.65 1.34
C PRO A 86 -23.23 8.97 0.60
N SER A 87 -22.21 9.01 -0.25
CA SER A 87 -21.90 10.10 -1.19
C SER A 87 -23.05 10.52 -2.12
N VAL A 88 -23.71 9.60 -2.81
CA VAL A 88 -24.88 9.89 -3.68
C VAL A 88 -26.06 10.47 -2.88
N VAL A 89 -26.33 10.01 -1.65
CA VAL A 89 -27.39 10.61 -0.81
C VAL A 89 -27.00 12.01 -0.37
N LEU A 90 -25.76 12.20 0.10
CA LEU A 90 -25.25 13.50 0.49
C LEU A 90 -25.25 14.49 -0.70
N ALA A 91 -24.87 14.04 -1.89
CA ALA A 91 -24.89 14.88 -3.09
C ALA A 91 -26.33 15.34 -3.44
N ARG A 92 -27.32 14.46 -3.29
CA ARG A 92 -28.74 14.80 -3.51
C ARG A 92 -29.27 15.75 -2.45
N LEU A 93 -28.91 15.49 -1.19
CA LEU A 93 -29.28 16.34 -0.06
C LEU A 93 -28.71 17.75 -0.28
N ALA A 94 -27.42 17.85 -0.55
CA ALA A 94 -26.75 19.12 -0.78
C ALA A 94 -27.34 19.88 -1.98
N GLY A 95 -27.60 19.20 -3.10
CA GLY A 95 -28.25 19.81 -4.27
C GLY A 95 -29.69 20.28 -4.04
N ARG A 96 -30.35 19.84 -2.96
CA ARG A 96 -31.69 20.32 -2.56
C ARG A 96 -31.62 21.57 -1.68
N TYR A 97 -30.62 21.66 -0.80
CA TYR A 97 -30.50 22.73 0.18
C TYR A 97 -29.61 23.88 -0.25
N PHE A 98 -28.67 23.64 -1.17
CA PHE A 98 -27.68 24.63 -1.58
C PHE A 98 -27.76 24.95 -3.08
N PRO A 99 -27.62 26.24 -3.46
CA PRO A 99 -27.57 26.63 -4.86
C PRO A 99 -26.28 26.13 -5.51
N GLY A 100 -26.39 25.60 -6.73
CA GLY A 100 -25.21 25.25 -7.54
C GLY A 100 -25.46 24.13 -8.55
N PRO A 101 -24.50 23.89 -9.45
CA PRO A 101 -24.59 22.78 -10.40
C PRO A 101 -24.58 21.44 -9.67
N ALA A 102 -25.53 20.56 -10.01
CA ALA A 102 -25.68 19.26 -9.35
C ALA A 102 -24.42 18.38 -9.40
N TRP A 103 -23.54 18.57 -10.38
CA TRP A 103 -22.31 17.80 -10.52
C TRP A 103 -21.27 18.13 -9.43
N VAL A 104 -21.24 19.38 -8.93
CA VAL A 104 -20.29 19.80 -7.88
C VAL A 104 -20.52 18.99 -6.60
N TRP A 105 -21.79 18.76 -6.25
CA TRP A 105 -22.13 17.98 -5.06
C TRP A 105 -21.73 16.51 -5.18
N HIS A 106 -21.70 15.95 -6.39
CA HIS A 106 -21.19 14.59 -6.61
C HIS A 106 -19.66 14.50 -6.50
N VAL A 107 -18.94 15.61 -6.68
CA VAL A 107 -17.48 15.69 -6.52
C VAL A 107 -17.09 15.85 -5.05
N VAL A 108 -17.84 16.66 -4.29
CA VAL A 108 -17.52 16.97 -2.89
C VAL A 108 -18.07 15.92 -1.91
N ALA A 109 -19.23 15.32 -2.21
CA ALA A 109 -19.88 14.39 -1.29
C ALA A 109 -19.04 13.17 -0.83
N PRO A 110 -18.15 12.57 -1.66
CA PRO A 110 -17.25 11.50 -1.24
C PRO A 110 -16.31 11.83 -0.08
N VAL A 111 -16.04 13.11 0.17
CA VAL A 111 -15.13 13.54 1.25
C VAL A 111 -15.70 13.17 2.63
N ALA A 112 -17.03 13.22 2.81
CA ALA A 112 -17.65 12.93 4.10
C ALA A 112 -17.51 11.45 4.54
N PRO A 113 -17.89 10.43 3.73
CA PRO A 113 -17.63 9.05 4.10
C PRO A 113 -16.13 8.74 4.14
N ALA A 114 -15.30 9.39 3.32
CA ALA A 114 -13.85 9.25 3.40
C ALA A 114 -13.29 9.71 4.75
N LEU A 115 -13.76 10.85 5.28
CA LEU A 115 -13.40 11.32 6.62
C LEU A 115 -13.92 10.37 7.71
N PHE A 116 -15.16 9.89 7.57
CA PHE A 116 -15.77 8.97 8.53
C PHE A 116 -14.96 7.68 8.70
N TRP A 117 -14.40 7.13 7.61
CA TRP A 117 -13.55 5.92 7.66
C TRP A 117 -12.07 6.23 7.88
N GLY A 118 -11.59 7.38 7.40
CA GLY A 118 -10.18 7.78 7.52
C GLY A 118 -9.77 8.10 8.96
N VAL A 119 -10.66 8.68 9.77
CA VAL A 119 -10.37 8.98 11.19
C VAL A 119 -10.15 7.70 12.00
N PRO A 120 -11.05 6.69 11.99
CA PRO A 120 -10.79 5.41 12.64
C PRO A 120 -9.54 4.72 12.10
N ALA A 121 -9.28 4.78 10.79
CA ALA A 121 -8.10 4.17 10.21
C ALA A 121 -6.80 4.81 10.73
N GLY A 122 -6.76 6.14 10.85
CA GLY A 122 -5.62 6.84 11.45
C GLY A 122 -5.44 6.52 12.93
N VAL A 123 -6.53 6.38 13.69
CA VAL A 123 -6.47 6.06 15.13
C VAL A 123 -6.07 4.60 15.39
N LEU A 124 -6.61 3.66 14.62
CA LEU A 124 -6.44 2.22 14.86
C LEU A 124 -5.17 1.67 14.21
N PHE A 125 -4.77 2.21 13.05
CA PHE A 125 -3.66 1.70 12.26
C PHE A 125 -2.51 2.70 12.09
N GLY A 126 -2.61 3.90 12.68
CA GLY A 126 -1.58 4.93 12.58
C GLY A 126 -1.43 5.55 11.18
N TRP A 127 -2.39 5.33 10.29
CA TRP A 127 -2.29 5.79 8.91
C TRP A 127 -2.35 7.33 8.80
N PRO A 128 -1.58 7.95 7.89
CA PRO A 128 -1.64 9.39 7.70
C PRO A 128 -3.04 9.81 7.24
N LEU A 129 -3.70 10.67 8.01
CA LEU A 129 -5.10 11.03 7.77
C LEU A 129 -5.30 11.67 6.39
N GLY A 130 -4.38 12.56 5.98
CA GLY A 130 -4.46 13.28 4.71
C GLY A 130 -4.46 12.33 3.51
N THR A 131 -3.51 11.39 3.46
CA THR A 131 -3.39 10.42 2.35
C THR A 131 -4.55 9.43 2.37
N THR A 132 -4.95 8.95 3.56
CA THR A 132 -6.05 8.00 3.73
C THR A 132 -7.38 8.60 3.26
N VAL A 133 -7.69 9.83 3.68
CA VAL A 133 -8.93 10.51 3.28
C VAL A 133 -8.92 10.83 1.79
N ALA A 134 -7.78 11.26 1.23
CA ALA A 134 -7.65 11.51 -0.20
C ALA A 134 -7.87 10.23 -1.02
N ALA A 135 -7.27 9.11 -0.63
CA ALA A 135 -7.43 7.82 -1.29
C ALA A 135 -8.87 7.32 -1.23
N LEU A 136 -9.51 7.36 -0.05
CA LEU A 136 -10.91 6.94 0.11
C LEU A 136 -11.87 7.85 -0.65
N ALA A 137 -11.63 9.16 -0.69
CA ALA A 137 -12.44 10.10 -1.46
C ALA A 137 -12.31 9.86 -2.97
N ALA A 138 -11.09 9.58 -3.45
CA ALA A 138 -10.84 9.21 -4.84
C ALA A 138 -11.58 7.91 -5.23
N LEU A 139 -11.55 6.90 -4.35
CA LEU A 139 -12.32 5.66 -4.53
C LEU A 139 -13.84 5.91 -4.50
N GLY A 140 -14.33 6.85 -3.70
CA GLY A 140 -15.76 7.20 -3.69
C GLY A 140 -16.21 8.02 -4.90
N LEU A 141 -15.31 8.79 -5.52
CA LEU A 141 -15.64 9.79 -6.53
C LEU A 141 -16.16 9.19 -7.83
N LEU A 142 -15.39 8.30 -8.46
CA LEU A 142 -15.76 7.75 -9.77
C LEU A 142 -17.10 7.00 -9.71
N PRO A 143 -17.33 6.06 -8.77
CA PRO A 143 -18.61 5.36 -8.69
C PRO A 143 -19.79 6.30 -8.43
N THR A 144 -19.59 7.35 -7.61
CA THR A 144 -20.64 8.34 -7.32
C THR A 144 -21.08 9.10 -8.58
N LEU A 145 -20.13 9.51 -9.42
CA LEU A 145 -20.41 10.14 -10.71
C LEU A 145 -21.10 9.17 -11.68
N TRP A 146 -20.61 7.94 -11.76
CA TRP A 146 -21.17 6.91 -12.66
C TRP A 146 -22.60 6.51 -12.29
N VAL A 147 -22.94 6.41 -10.99
CA VAL A 147 -24.32 6.18 -10.53
C VAL A 147 -25.23 7.33 -10.97
N GLY A 148 -24.77 8.58 -10.82
CA GLY A 148 -25.48 9.75 -11.32
C GLY A 148 -25.75 9.71 -12.82
N LEU A 149 -24.75 9.29 -13.61
CA LEU A 149 -24.86 9.17 -15.07
C LEU A 149 -25.78 8.01 -15.50
N ALA A 150 -25.62 6.83 -14.89
CA ALA A 150 -26.43 5.64 -15.18
C ALA A 150 -27.92 5.92 -14.96
N ARG A 151 -28.24 6.64 -13.88
CA ARG A 151 -29.60 7.11 -13.59
C ARG A 151 -30.14 8.08 -14.63
N ARG A 152 -29.33 9.08 -15.03
CA ARG A 152 -29.73 10.07 -16.04
C ARG A 152 -30.02 9.43 -17.39
N ARG A 153 -29.24 8.42 -17.77
CA ARG A 153 -29.37 7.67 -19.03
C ARG A 153 -30.30 6.46 -18.95
N ALA A 154 -30.91 6.19 -17.78
CA ALA A 154 -31.81 5.07 -17.53
C ALA A 154 -31.23 3.71 -18.00
N TRP A 155 -29.99 3.42 -17.62
CA TRP A 155 -29.34 2.17 -18.00
C TRP A 155 -30.02 0.96 -17.39
N ARG A 156 -30.14 -0.11 -18.17
CA ARG A 156 -30.59 -1.42 -17.66
C ARG A 156 -29.49 -2.03 -16.79
N PRO A 157 -29.82 -2.78 -15.72
CA PRO A 157 -28.84 -3.38 -14.82
C PRO A 157 -27.74 -4.19 -15.54
N ALA A 158 -28.10 -5.07 -16.48
CA ALA A 158 -27.12 -5.82 -17.28
C ALA A 158 -26.18 -4.91 -18.09
N GLY A 159 -26.71 -3.80 -18.61
CA GLY A 159 -25.92 -2.80 -19.33
C GLY A 159 -24.98 -1.99 -18.44
N VAL A 160 -25.27 -1.90 -17.14
CA VAL A 160 -24.38 -1.27 -16.15
C VAL A 160 -23.18 -2.17 -15.89
N TRP A 161 -23.40 -3.46 -15.62
CA TRP A 161 -22.33 -4.44 -15.40
C TRP A 161 -21.39 -4.57 -16.59
N TRP A 162 -21.92 -4.63 -17.82
CA TRP A 162 -21.09 -4.66 -19.02
C TRP A 162 -20.21 -3.42 -19.18
N ARG A 163 -20.77 -2.23 -18.92
CA ARG A 163 -20.02 -0.97 -18.98
C ARG A 163 -18.99 -0.86 -17.86
N ALA A 164 -19.32 -1.35 -16.67
CA ALA A 164 -18.40 -1.42 -15.55
C ALA A 164 -17.22 -2.35 -15.88
N ALA A 165 -17.47 -3.51 -16.50
CA ALA A 165 -16.42 -4.42 -16.95
C ALA A 165 -15.49 -3.76 -17.98
N ILE A 166 -16.04 -3.13 -19.03
CA ILE A 166 -15.23 -2.37 -20.01
C ILE A 166 -14.46 -1.24 -19.32
N GLY A 167 -15.14 -0.48 -18.46
CA GLY A 167 -14.53 0.62 -17.70
C GLY A 167 -13.38 0.14 -16.81
N SER A 168 -13.49 -1.04 -16.21
CA SER A 168 -12.43 -1.67 -15.43
C SER A 168 -11.17 -1.92 -16.26
N VAL A 169 -11.33 -2.53 -17.44
CA VAL A 169 -10.21 -2.78 -18.36
C VAL A 169 -9.57 -1.47 -18.82
N VAL A 170 -10.37 -0.48 -19.19
CA VAL A 170 -9.87 0.83 -19.62
C VAL A 170 -9.12 1.53 -18.48
N LEU A 171 -9.68 1.56 -17.27
CA LEU A 171 -9.02 2.16 -16.11
C LEU A 171 -7.71 1.45 -15.76
N PHE A 172 -7.68 0.12 -15.84
CA PHE A 172 -6.47 -0.66 -15.60
C PHE A 172 -5.39 -0.34 -16.63
N VAL A 173 -5.72 -0.32 -17.92
CA VAL A 173 -4.77 0.02 -18.99
C VAL A 173 -4.25 1.46 -18.85
N LEU A 174 -5.12 2.41 -18.48
CA LEU A 174 -4.72 3.79 -18.25
C LEU A 174 -3.83 3.93 -17.01
N ALA A 175 -4.14 3.23 -15.92
CA ALA A 175 -3.32 3.21 -14.72
C ALA A 175 -1.95 2.60 -14.99
N PHE A 176 -1.90 1.45 -15.69
CA PHE A 176 -0.65 0.80 -16.08
C PHE A 176 0.18 1.69 -16.99
N GLY A 177 -0.38 2.18 -18.09
CA GLY A 177 0.33 3.05 -19.02
C GLY A 177 0.76 4.37 -18.38
N GLY A 178 -0.06 4.94 -17.52
CA GLY A 178 0.26 6.14 -16.75
C GLY A 178 1.41 5.91 -15.76
N ALA A 179 1.42 4.78 -15.07
CA ALA A 179 2.49 4.42 -14.16
C ALA A 179 3.81 4.17 -14.89
N VAL A 180 3.80 3.42 -16.00
CA VAL A 180 5.00 3.23 -16.85
C VAL A 180 5.55 4.58 -17.31
N LEU A 181 4.70 5.46 -17.84
CA LEU A 181 5.14 6.80 -18.24
C LEU A 181 5.67 7.63 -17.06
N ALA A 182 5.07 7.50 -15.88
CA ALA A 182 5.51 8.22 -14.69
C ALA A 182 6.87 7.72 -14.17
N THR A 183 7.15 6.41 -14.27
CA THR A 183 8.47 5.83 -13.97
C THR A 183 9.51 6.29 -14.98
N GLU A 184 9.24 6.16 -16.28
CA GLU A 184 10.17 6.56 -17.36
C GLU A 184 10.50 8.06 -17.36
N THR A 185 9.59 8.90 -16.84
CA THR A 185 9.81 10.35 -16.70
C THR A 185 10.45 10.76 -15.38
N GLY A 186 10.69 9.81 -14.47
CA GLY A 186 11.20 10.07 -13.11
C GLY A 186 10.21 10.78 -12.19
N LEU A 187 8.92 10.78 -12.53
CA LEU A 187 7.86 11.31 -11.67
C LEU A 187 7.60 10.39 -10.47
N ILE A 188 7.69 9.08 -10.69
CA ILE A 188 7.76 8.08 -9.62
C ILE A 188 9.24 7.77 -9.44
N GLN A 189 9.81 8.18 -8.31
CA GLN A 189 11.19 7.85 -7.96
C GLN A 189 11.23 6.41 -7.46
N GLU A 190 12.11 5.63 -8.07
CA GLU A 190 12.49 4.33 -7.54
C GLU A 190 13.21 4.53 -6.21
N TYR A 191 12.90 3.66 -5.25
CA TYR A 191 13.57 3.64 -3.97
C TYR A 191 15.07 3.34 -4.17
N GLU A 192 15.91 4.26 -3.71
CA GLU A 192 17.35 4.08 -3.62
C GLU A 192 17.75 4.00 -2.14
N PRO A 193 18.43 2.92 -1.70
CA PRO A 193 18.95 2.83 -0.34
C PRO A 193 19.87 4.00 -0.01
N PRO A 194 19.85 4.51 1.23
CA PRO A 194 20.70 5.63 1.62
C PRO A 194 22.18 5.22 1.59
N LYS A 195 23.04 6.11 1.10
CA LYS A 195 24.49 5.89 1.09
C LYS A 195 25.11 6.45 2.35
N LEU A 196 25.58 5.57 3.23
CA LEU A 196 26.19 5.96 4.50
C LEU A 196 27.71 5.87 4.42
N THR A 197 28.38 6.94 4.85
CA THR A 197 29.82 6.90 5.05
C THR A 197 30.17 6.03 6.27
N PRO A 198 31.40 5.50 6.38
CA PRO A 198 31.83 4.75 7.57
C PRO A 198 31.66 5.55 8.87
N ALA A 199 31.78 6.88 8.81
CA ALA A 199 31.55 7.76 9.96
C ALA A 199 30.08 7.83 10.39
N GLN A 200 29.14 7.70 9.44
CA GLN A 200 27.69 7.64 9.72
C GLN A 200 27.24 6.24 10.17
N LEU A 201 27.94 5.19 9.72
CA LEU A 201 27.72 3.82 10.20
C LEU A 201 28.20 3.64 11.65
N ALA A 202 29.29 4.30 12.02
CA ALA A 202 29.78 4.30 13.39
C ALA A 202 28.76 4.95 14.34
N GLY A 203 28.33 4.20 15.36
CA GLY A 203 27.26 4.61 16.26
C GLY A 203 26.68 3.42 17.02
N VAL A 204 25.55 3.66 17.68
CA VAL A 204 24.77 2.62 18.35
C VAL A 204 23.50 2.37 17.55
N TRP A 205 23.30 1.13 17.16
CA TRP A 205 22.14 0.63 16.44
C TRP A 205 21.33 -0.27 17.36
N ARG A 206 20.01 -0.09 17.39
CA ARG A 206 19.10 -0.83 18.26
C ARG A 206 18.03 -1.53 17.46
N GLY A 207 17.80 -2.79 17.79
CA GLY A 207 16.73 -3.59 17.24
C GLY A 207 15.76 -4.08 18.31
N ASP A 208 14.84 -4.92 17.88
CA ASP A 208 13.86 -5.54 18.75
C ASP A 208 14.49 -6.42 19.84
N SER A 209 13.71 -6.77 20.86
CA SER A 209 14.14 -7.64 21.96
C SER A 209 15.37 -7.17 22.76
N GLY A 210 15.71 -5.87 22.63
CA GLY A 210 16.88 -5.27 23.26
C GLY A 210 18.20 -5.63 22.57
N ALA A 211 18.16 -5.90 21.26
CA ALA A 211 19.34 -6.02 20.43
C ALA A 211 20.03 -4.66 20.33
N GLU A 212 21.34 -4.63 20.58
CA GLU A 212 22.18 -3.44 20.40
C GLU A 212 23.46 -3.84 19.69
N LEU A 213 23.83 -3.07 18.66
CA LEU A 213 25.08 -3.16 17.93
C LEU A 213 25.77 -1.80 18.02
N ARG A 214 26.97 -1.77 18.59
CA ARG A 214 27.80 -0.58 18.64
C ARG A 214 28.96 -0.74 17.67
N LEU A 215 28.97 0.09 16.64
CA LEU A 215 30.03 0.17 15.64
C LEU A 215 30.94 1.34 16.00
N ARG A 216 32.21 1.08 16.27
CA ARG A 216 33.17 2.14 16.60
C ARG A 216 33.94 2.61 15.37
N PRO A 217 34.36 3.88 15.30
CA PRO A 217 35.13 4.41 14.16
C PRO A 217 36.46 3.71 13.90
N ASP A 218 36.99 2.95 14.86
CA ASP A 218 38.25 2.20 14.74
C ASP A 218 38.05 0.80 14.13
N GLY A 219 36.84 0.46 13.70
CA GLY A 219 36.49 -0.85 13.15
C GLY A 219 36.15 -1.90 14.21
N SER A 220 36.14 -1.55 15.50
CA SER A 220 35.69 -2.48 16.55
C SER A 220 34.17 -2.47 16.70
N ALA A 221 33.60 -3.63 17.01
CA ALA A 221 32.16 -3.81 17.20
C ALA A 221 31.85 -4.42 18.58
N GLU A 222 30.71 -4.04 19.15
CA GLU A 222 30.13 -4.67 20.35
C GLU A 222 28.67 -5.00 20.11
N ALA A 223 28.29 -6.22 20.47
CA ALA A 223 26.95 -6.74 20.30
C ALA A 223 26.33 -7.12 21.64
N VAL A 224 25.05 -6.81 21.82
CA VAL A 224 24.23 -7.25 22.95
C VAL A 224 22.94 -7.83 22.41
N LYS A 225 22.72 -9.14 22.61
CA LYS A 225 21.55 -9.87 22.10
C LYS A 225 21.32 -9.71 20.60
N LEU A 226 22.39 -9.44 19.84
CA LEU A 226 22.30 -9.19 18.42
C LEU A 226 22.01 -10.51 17.68
N PRO A 227 20.99 -10.56 16.81
CA PRO A 227 20.82 -11.67 15.89
C PRO A 227 22.03 -11.81 14.96
N THR A 228 22.61 -13.02 14.86
CA THR A 228 23.72 -13.33 13.94
C THR A 228 23.51 -14.67 13.27
N GLN A 229 24.23 -14.89 12.17
CA GLN A 229 24.15 -16.11 11.38
C GLN A 229 24.59 -17.31 12.23
N PRO A 230 23.81 -18.40 12.30
CA PRO A 230 24.22 -19.60 13.05
C PRO A 230 25.45 -20.26 12.39
N PRO A 231 26.29 -20.98 13.16
CA PRO A 231 27.39 -21.79 12.59
C PRO A 231 26.87 -22.82 11.58
N PHE A 232 27.60 -23.04 10.47
CA PHE A 232 27.28 -24.02 9.41
C PHE A 232 26.97 -25.44 9.91
N ASP A 233 27.50 -25.83 11.07
CA ASP A 233 27.34 -27.16 11.66
C ASP A 233 26.02 -27.36 12.44
N ASP A 234 25.27 -26.29 12.71
CA ASP A 234 23.99 -26.34 13.42
C ASP A 234 22.83 -26.49 12.39
N ASP A 235 22.56 -27.75 12.04
CA ASP A 235 21.46 -28.24 11.18
C ASP A 235 20.18 -27.39 11.30
N HIS A 236 19.82 -26.67 10.23
CA HIS A 236 18.48 -26.34 9.68
C HIS A 236 17.29 -25.95 10.59
N PHE A 237 17.45 -25.74 11.90
CA PHE A 237 16.34 -25.50 12.84
C PHE A 237 16.36 -24.13 13.54
N ARG A 238 17.43 -23.35 13.38
CA ARG A 238 17.55 -22.01 13.95
C ARG A 238 17.81 -21.01 12.85
N ASP A 239 16.93 -20.03 12.75
CA ASP A 239 17.11 -18.95 11.78
C ASP A 239 18.29 -18.04 12.18
N TYR A 240 18.50 -17.82 13.48
CA TYR A 240 19.59 -16.98 13.99
C TYR A 240 20.02 -17.37 15.42
N VAL A 241 21.21 -16.93 15.83
CA VAL A 241 21.68 -16.97 17.22
C VAL A 241 21.73 -15.56 17.82
N ARG A 242 21.59 -15.44 19.15
CA ARG A 242 21.68 -14.14 19.84
C ARG A 242 23.04 -13.96 20.46
N CYS A 243 23.89 -13.19 19.82
CA CYS A 243 25.23 -12.93 20.27
C CYS A 243 25.29 -11.85 21.37
N ARG A 244 26.18 -12.06 22.34
CA ARG A 244 26.75 -11.00 23.17
C ARG A 244 28.26 -11.14 23.11
N GLY A 245 28.94 -10.17 22.52
CA GLY A 245 30.38 -10.27 22.30
C GLY A 245 30.97 -8.98 21.71
N SER A 246 32.27 -9.02 21.52
CA SER A 246 33.02 -8.01 20.76
C SER A 246 33.50 -8.60 19.46
N GLY A 247 33.94 -7.75 18.54
CA GLY A 247 34.56 -8.17 17.30
C GLY A 247 34.96 -6.99 16.45
N THR A 248 34.86 -7.16 15.14
CA THR A 248 35.20 -6.13 14.15
C THR A 248 34.08 -5.93 13.15
N TRP A 249 34.06 -4.77 12.52
CA TRP A 249 33.17 -4.46 11.42
C TRP A 249 33.92 -3.72 10.31
N GLU A 250 33.45 -3.89 9.09
CA GLU A 250 33.90 -3.13 7.93
C GLU A 250 32.71 -2.79 7.02
N PRO A 251 32.77 -1.66 6.29
CA PRO A 251 31.82 -1.39 5.21
C PRO A 251 31.86 -2.52 4.18
N ASP A 252 30.69 -2.91 3.71
CA ASP A 252 30.51 -3.95 2.72
C ASP A 252 29.79 -3.36 1.50
N ASP A 253 30.48 -3.26 0.37
CA ASP A 253 29.95 -2.65 -0.85
C ASP A 253 29.02 -3.61 -1.65
N ASP A 254 28.90 -4.87 -1.21
CA ASP A 254 28.03 -5.89 -1.83
C ASP A 254 27.54 -6.91 -0.80
N SER A 255 26.63 -6.45 0.08
CA SER A 255 26.06 -7.31 1.12
C SER A 255 25.14 -8.39 0.53
N ASP A 256 25.60 -9.64 0.56
CA ASP A 256 24.83 -10.85 0.21
C ASP A 256 24.06 -10.79 -1.13
N ASN A 257 24.71 -10.37 -2.23
CA ASN A 257 24.10 -10.25 -3.57
C ASN A 257 22.84 -9.36 -3.61
N THR A 258 22.68 -8.44 -2.66
CA THR A 258 21.55 -7.51 -2.67
C THR A 258 21.78 -6.30 -3.59
N ASP A 259 22.96 -6.19 -4.22
CA ASP A 259 23.45 -4.99 -4.94
C ASP A 259 23.41 -3.73 -4.04
N ARG A 260 23.61 -3.90 -2.72
CA ARG A 260 23.51 -2.83 -1.72
C ARG A 260 24.68 -2.80 -0.75
N ASP A 261 25.06 -1.57 -0.42
CA ASP A 261 26.01 -1.25 0.65
C ASP A 261 25.48 -1.76 2.00
N GLY A 262 26.40 -2.13 2.89
CA GLY A 262 26.13 -2.78 4.15
C GLY A 262 27.30 -2.72 5.13
N VAL A 263 27.22 -3.57 6.15
CA VAL A 263 28.24 -3.79 7.16
C VAL A 263 28.49 -5.28 7.27
N LEU A 264 29.73 -5.69 7.05
CA LEU A 264 30.19 -7.03 7.39
C LEU A 264 30.63 -7.06 8.85
N LEU A 265 29.95 -7.87 9.65
CA LEU A 265 30.19 -7.97 11.09
C LEU A 265 30.84 -9.32 11.42
N LYS A 266 32.02 -9.28 12.06
CA LYS A 266 32.78 -10.45 12.48
C LYS A 266 32.90 -10.44 14.01
N LEU A 267 32.11 -11.26 14.69
CA LEU A 267 32.08 -11.32 16.16
C LEU A 267 32.85 -12.52 16.68
N ASP A 268 33.59 -12.33 17.77
CA ASP A 268 34.41 -13.37 18.37
C ASP A 268 33.58 -14.37 19.21
N GLY A 269 34.12 -15.58 19.38
CA GLY A 269 33.57 -16.60 20.29
C GLY A 269 32.38 -17.36 19.70
N ASP A 270 31.38 -17.66 20.54
CA ASP A 270 30.19 -18.45 20.16
C ASP A 270 29.11 -17.61 19.45
N CYS A 271 29.52 -16.55 18.76
CA CYS A 271 28.62 -15.58 18.13
C CYS A 271 28.20 -15.92 16.70
N GLY A 272 28.47 -17.15 16.27
CA GLY A 272 28.10 -17.63 14.95
C GLY A 272 29.09 -17.19 13.88
N GLU A 273 28.60 -17.07 12.65
CA GLU A 273 29.40 -16.70 11.50
C GLU A 273 29.37 -15.19 11.26
N ASP A 274 30.24 -14.77 10.34
CA ASP A 274 30.24 -13.43 9.81
C ASP A 274 28.83 -13.10 9.28
N THR A 275 28.29 -11.96 9.71
CA THR A 275 26.91 -11.57 9.40
C THR A 275 26.91 -10.29 8.59
N HIS A 276 26.26 -10.32 7.42
CA HIS A 276 26.09 -9.15 6.56
C HIS A 276 24.81 -8.40 6.96
N TRP A 277 24.95 -7.12 7.27
CA TRP A 277 23.84 -6.21 7.55
C TRP A 277 23.73 -5.19 6.42
N SER A 278 22.70 -5.30 5.60
CA SER A 278 22.46 -4.40 4.46
C SER A 278 21.84 -3.08 4.91
N ILE A 279 22.11 -1.99 4.19
CA ILE A 279 21.52 -0.68 4.46
C ILE A 279 20.13 -0.55 3.82
N SER A 280 19.20 0.06 4.57
CA SER A 280 17.83 0.37 4.17
C SER A 280 17.38 1.70 4.81
N GLY A 281 16.09 2.02 4.71
CA GLY A 281 15.49 3.23 5.27
C GLY A 281 15.62 4.44 4.35
N SER A 282 15.81 5.61 4.93
CA SER A 282 15.96 6.87 4.18
C SER A 282 17.18 7.63 4.66
N GLU A 283 17.59 8.68 3.95
CA GLU A 283 18.72 9.53 4.40
C GLU A 283 18.52 10.09 5.81
N ASP A 284 17.27 10.46 6.17
CA ASP A 284 16.93 11.03 7.48
C ASP A 284 16.68 9.96 8.56
N ALA A 285 16.38 8.72 8.15
CA ALA A 285 16.10 7.60 9.04
C ALA A 285 16.67 6.32 8.43
N PRO A 286 18.01 6.15 8.47
CA PRO A 286 18.65 4.97 7.92
C PRO A 286 18.40 3.76 8.82
N GLU A 287 18.43 2.58 8.23
CA GLU A 287 18.23 1.30 8.91
C GLU A 287 19.29 0.30 8.45
N LEU A 288 19.67 -0.62 9.36
CA LEU A 288 20.44 -1.81 9.01
C LEU A 288 19.52 -3.01 9.12
N PHE A 289 19.50 -3.87 8.12
CA PHE A 289 18.69 -5.08 8.15
C PHE A 289 19.45 -6.32 7.75
N VAL A 290 18.91 -7.47 8.14
CA VAL A 290 19.38 -8.79 7.72
C VAL A 290 18.16 -9.71 7.66
N LEU A 291 18.14 -10.60 6.66
CA LEU A 291 17.11 -11.61 6.49
C LEU A 291 17.70 -12.98 6.82
N PHE A 292 17.27 -13.57 7.94
CA PHE A 292 17.77 -14.86 8.38
C PHE A 292 16.94 -16.01 7.83
N GLY A 293 17.58 -17.10 7.42
CA GLY A 293 16.90 -18.32 6.94
C GLY A 293 16.60 -18.28 5.43
N ASP A 294 15.47 -18.87 5.03
CA ASP A 294 15.05 -18.94 3.62
C ASP A 294 14.67 -17.54 3.09
N PRO A 295 15.22 -17.05 1.96
CA PRO A 295 14.83 -15.77 1.36
C PRO A 295 13.32 -15.57 1.16
N ASP A 296 12.55 -16.66 1.03
CA ASP A 296 11.10 -16.61 0.81
C ASP A 296 10.26 -16.64 2.10
N GLY A 297 10.87 -16.92 3.25
CA GLY A 297 10.18 -17.11 4.53
C GLY A 297 11.00 -16.73 5.77
N GLY A 298 12.11 -16.05 5.55
CA GLY A 298 13.12 -15.75 6.55
C GLY A 298 12.66 -14.72 7.57
N GLU A 299 13.37 -14.66 8.68
CA GLU A 299 13.07 -13.72 9.74
C GLU A 299 13.85 -12.42 9.54
N LEU A 300 13.13 -11.38 9.13
CA LEU A 300 13.68 -10.03 8.97
C LEU A 300 14.02 -9.42 10.32
N ARG A 301 15.25 -8.92 10.45
CA ARG A 301 15.72 -8.15 11.60
C ARG A 301 16.17 -6.77 11.15
N ILE A 302 15.74 -5.75 11.90
CA ILE A 302 16.02 -4.36 11.62
C ILE A 302 16.67 -3.73 12.86
N LEU A 303 17.72 -2.95 12.64
CA LEU A 303 18.33 -2.07 13.59
C LEU A 303 18.17 -0.62 13.14
N LYS A 304 17.87 0.26 14.08
CA LYS A 304 17.76 1.71 13.85
C LYS A 304 18.80 2.46 14.67
N PRO A 305 19.30 3.60 14.20
CA PRO A 305 20.21 4.43 14.99
C PRO A 305 19.54 4.78 16.32
N ALA A 306 20.26 4.60 17.43
CA ALA A 306 19.87 5.20 18.69
C ALA A 306 20.11 6.71 18.54
N GLY A 307 19.05 7.49 18.33
CA GLY A 307 19.14 8.94 18.38
C GLY A 307 19.80 9.38 19.69
N ASP A 308 20.72 10.35 19.59
CA ASP A 308 21.38 10.98 20.74
C ASP A 308 20.38 11.65 21.70
#